data_AF-A0A5K0X9V5-F1
#
_entry.id   AF-A0A5K0X9V5-F1
#
_cell.length_a   1.000
_cell.length_b   1.000
_cell.length_c   1.000
_cell.angle_alpha   90.00
_cell.angle_beta   90.00
_cell.angle_gamma   90.00
#
_symmetry.space_group_name_H-M   'P 1'
#
loop_
_entity.id
_entity.type
_entity.pdbx_description
1 polymer ?
#
loop_
_entity_poly.entity_id
_entity_poly.type
_entity_poly.pdbx_seq_one_letter_code
_entity_poly.pdbx_strand_id
1 'polypeptide(L)' 'RHPEVKWAQRVDKVYVTIQLADAKNVAVNLEPDGILNFSATAGPDNAPYELKLDLYEKVNVE' A
#
# COMPACT_ATOMS: atom_id res chain seq x y z
N ARG A 1 10.67 -5.95 3.46
CA ARG A 1 10.20 -7.12 2.66
C ARG A 1 9.01 -6.69 1.80
N HIS A 2 8.79 -7.29 0.63
CA HIS A 2 7.62 -6.99 -0.19
C HIS A 2 6.48 -7.95 0.19
N PRO A 3 5.34 -7.44 0.71
CA PRO A 3 4.17 -8.25 0.95
C PRO A 3 3.50 -8.66 -0.37
N GLU A 4 2.64 -9.68 -0.34
CA GLU A 4 1.80 -9.99 -1.49
C GLU A 4 0.77 -8.86 -1.65
N VAL A 5 0.71 -8.29 -2.85
CA VAL A 5 -0.18 -7.17 -3.17
C VAL A 5 -1.16 -7.63 -4.23
N LYS A 6 -2.45 -7.47 -3.94
CA LYS A 6 -3.55 -7.65 -4.89
C LYS A 6 -4.15 -6.30 -5.19
N TRP A 7 -4.45 -6.05 -6.45
CA TRP A 7 -5.07 -4.80 -6.85
C TRP A 7 -6.28 -5.08 -7.74
N ALA A 8 -7.24 -4.17 -7.70
CA ALA A 8 -8.42 -4.20 -8.54
C ALA A 8 -8.81 -2.77 -8.90
N GLN A 9 -9.17 -2.54 -10.16
CA GLN A 9 -9.66 -1.24 -10.61
C GLN A 9 -11.17 -1.29 -10.91
N ARG A 10 -11.84 -0.20 -10.58
CA ARG A 10 -13.20 0.15 -11.01
C ARG A 10 -13.09 1.36 -11.95
N VAL A 11 -14.22 1.79 -12.51
CA VAL A 11 -14.27 2.92 -13.44
C VAL A 11 -13.80 4.22 -12.78
N ASP A 12 -13.99 4.34 -11.46
CA ASP A 12 -13.74 5.55 -10.67
C ASP A 12 -12.66 5.40 -9.60
N LYS A 13 -12.25 4.17 -9.23
CA LYS A 13 -11.38 3.91 -8.07
C LYS A 13 -10.45 2.73 -8.27
N VAL A 14 -9.30 2.75 -7.60
CA VAL A 14 -8.36 1.62 -7.53
C VAL A 14 -8.29 1.13 -6.09
N TYR A 15 -8.50 -0.17 -5.88
CA TYR A 15 -8.35 -0.85 -4.60
C TYR A 15 -7.02 -1.59 -4.58
N VAL A 16 -6.17 -1.27 -3.60
CA VAL A 16 -4.92 -1.97 -3.35
C VAL A 16 -5.05 -2.71 -2.01
N THR A 17 -4.92 -4.03 -2.06
CA THR A 17 -4.99 -4.93 -0.90
C THR A 17 -3.60 -5.49 -0.63
N ILE A 18 -3.05 -5.17 0.54
CA ILE A 18 -1.74 -5.62 0.97
C ILE A 18 -1.94 -6.77 1.95
N GLN A 19 -1.53 -7.98 1.56
CA GLN A 19 -1.73 -9.18 2.37
C GLN A 19 -0.61 -9.30 3.43
N LEU A 20 -0.91 -8.81 4.63
CA LEU A 20 -0.05 -8.91 5.81
C LEU A 20 -0.83 -9.45 6.99
N ALA A 21 -0.47 -10.64 7.46
CA ALA A 21 -1.01 -11.21 8.70
C ALA A 21 -0.35 -10.53 9.90
N ASP A 22 -1.15 -10.07 10.87
CA ASP A 22 -0.68 -9.34 12.07
C ASP A 22 0.02 -8.01 11.75
N ALA A 23 -0.52 -7.23 10.81
CA ALA A 23 0.00 -5.91 10.48
C ALA A 23 -0.16 -4.93 11.66
N LYS A 24 0.92 -4.26 12.04
CA LYS A 24 1.03 -3.27 13.11
C LYS A 24 1.77 -2.03 12.59
N ASN A 25 1.46 -0.86 13.15
CA ASN A 25 2.04 0.43 12.73
C ASN A 25 1.86 0.70 11.22
N VAL A 26 0.64 0.51 10.72
CA VAL A 26 0.33 0.76 9.31
C VAL A 26 0.37 2.25 9.03
N ALA A 27 1.27 2.66 8.13
CA ALA A 27 1.36 4.00 7.58
C ALA A 27 1.19 3.93 6.06
N VAL A 28 0.16 4.59 5.55
CA VAL A 28 -0.12 4.73 4.12
C VAL A 28 0.03 6.21 3.80
N ASN A 29 0.90 6.54 2.85
CA ASN A 29 1.06 7.88 2.33
C ASN A 29 0.83 7.86 0.82
N LEU A 30 -0.20 8.58 0.39
CA LEU A 30 -0.54 8.71 -1.02
C LEU A 30 -0.15 10.10 -1.49
N GLU A 31 0.83 10.18 -2.39
CA GLU A 31 1.25 11.43 -2.98
C GLU A 31 0.37 11.78 -4.19
N PRO A 32 0.04 13.07 -4.41
CA PRO A 32 -0.75 13.53 -5.55
C PRO A 32 -0.06 13.28 -6.92
N ASP A 33 1.24 12.99 -6.90
CA ASP A 33 2.00 12.54 -8.08
C ASP A 33 1.74 11.08 -8.46
N GLY A 34 0.84 10.39 -7.75
CA GLY A 34 0.51 9.00 -8.01
C GLY A 34 1.45 8.02 -7.32
N ILE A 35 2.13 8.41 -6.24
CA ILE A 35 3.01 7.50 -5.52
C ILE A 35 2.32 7.05 -4.23
N LEU A 36 1.96 5.77 -4.18
CA LEU A 36 1.48 5.13 -2.95
C LEU A 36 2.67 4.52 -2.22
N ASN A 37 2.99 5.07 -1.07
CA ASN A 37 3.97 4.54 -0.14
C ASN A 37 3.23 3.90 1.02
N PHE A 38 3.57 2.65 1.31
CA PHE A 38 3.05 1.90 2.44
C PHE A 38 4.22 1.40 3.27
N SER A 39 4.12 1.56 4.58
CA SER A 39 4.99 0.91 5.54
C SER A 39 4.18 0.30 6.66
N ALA A 40 4.58 -0.89 7.08
CA ALA A 40 3.99 -1.58 8.22
C ALA A 40 4.98 -2.56 8.81
N THR A 41 4.76 -2.99 10.04
CA THR A 41 5.45 -4.13 10.65
C THR A 41 4.49 -5.30 10.72
N ALA A 42 4.97 -6.55 10.55
CA ALA A 42 4.09 -7.71 10.64
C ALA A 42 4.80 -8.96 11.16
N GLY A 43 4.00 -9.87 11.74
CA GLY A 43 4.46 -11.13 12.31
C GLY A 43 5.01 -11.01 13.74
N PRO A 44 5.39 -12.14 14.36
CA PRO A 44 5.85 -12.19 15.75
C PRO A 44 7.14 -11.38 16.01
N ASP A 45 8.00 -11.23 14.99
CA ASP A 45 9.23 -10.45 15.06
C ASP A 45 9.06 -8.96 14.67
N ASN A 46 7.82 -8.49 14.44
CA ASN A 46 7.53 -7.14 13.93
C ASN A 46 8.39 -6.77 12.71
N ALA A 47 8.55 -7.70 11.77
CA ALA A 47 9.41 -7.49 10.61
C ALA A 47 8.91 -6.30 9.78
N PRO A 48 9.79 -5.38 9.33
CA PRO A 48 9.38 -4.24 8.55
C PRO A 48 9.04 -4.63 7.09
N TYR A 49 7.90 -4.14 6.65
CA TYR A 49 7.37 -4.23 5.30
C TYR A 49 7.20 -2.84 4.75
N GLU A 50 7.69 -2.67 3.53
CA GLU A 50 7.62 -1.42 2.80
C GLU A 50 7.18 -1.75 1.38
N LEU A 51 6.31 -0.93 0.85
CA LEU A 51 5.77 -1.06 -0.49
C LEU A 51 5.67 0.33 -1.10
N LYS A 52 6.28 0.50 -2.26
CA LYS A 52 6.14 1.70 -3.08
C LYS A 52 5.50 1.29 -4.40
N LEU A 53 4.35 1.90 -4.70
CA LEU A 53 3.63 1.71 -5.95
C LEU A 53 3.53 3.05 -6.66
N ASP A 54 4.14 3.11 -7.85
CA ASP A 54 4.03 4.24 -8.75
C ASP A 54 2.81 3.99 -9.67
N LEU A 55 1.75 4.77 -9.46
CA LEU A 55 0.52 4.73 -10.25
C LEU A 55 0.75 5.39 -11.60
N TYR A 56 0.09 4.86 -12.63
CA TYR A 56 0.26 5.31 -14.02
C TYR A 56 -0.31 6.72 -14.26
N GLU A 57 -1.37 7.07 -13.54
CA GLU A 57 -2.05 8.37 -13.67
C GLU A 57 -2.20 9.02 -12.29
N LYS A 58 -2.32 10.35 -12.28
CA LYS A 58 -2.56 11.11 -11.05
C LYS A 58 -3.83 10.61 -10.39
N VAL A 59 -3.70 10.17 -9.15
CA VAL A 59 -4.85 9.79 -8.32
C VAL A 59 -5.24 10.93 -7.41
N ASN A 60 -6.54 11.05 -7.14
CA ASN A 60 -7.02 12.02 -6.17
C ASN A 60 -6.76 11.51 -4.75
N VAL A 61 -6.31 12.39 -3.85
CA VAL A 61 -5.96 12.08 -2.46
C VAL A 61 -7.11 12.37 -1.49
N GLU A 62 -8.27 12.81 -1.99
CA GLU A 62 -9.49 13.16 -1.24
C GLU A 62 -10.54 12.04 -1.15
#